data_AF-A0A2X4VGR2-F1
#
_entry.id   AF-A0A2X4VGR2-F1
#
_cell.length_a   1.000
_cell.length_b   1.000
_cell.length_c   1.000
_cell.angle_alpha   90.00
_cell.angle_beta   90.00
_cell.angle_gamma   90.00
#
_symmetry.space_group_name_H-M   'P 1'
#
loop_
_entity.id
_entity.type
_entity.pdbx_description
1 polymer ?
#
loop_
_entity_poly.entity_id
_entity_poly.type
_entity_poly.pdbx_seq_one_letter_code
_entity_poly.pdbx_strand_id
1 'polypeptide(L)'
;MIDPVGAIFTLLVFEFIVLKQHSESYTHLFWTLGITVAVGLAIGALFGYLLGLALRRVWLPRYLQNLAVLAIMLTAFGVSNAIADESGLLTVTVMGIWLANMRDVDTSDILAFKEELSAILISALFIILAARLDIHALWNMGWPLLACCWRYSLSPGRCALRCRPGVLPCIGAIACCCAGSPHAASSPQRSARCSL
;
A
#
# COMPACT_ATOMS: atom_id res chain seq x y z
N MET A 1 1.36 7.00 -12.54
CA MET A 1 2.13 5.74 -12.69
C MET A 1 2.57 5.36 -11.28
N ILE A 2 2.15 4.19 -10.79
CA ILE A 2 2.54 3.67 -9.46
C ILE A 2 3.55 2.57 -9.76
N ASP A 3 4.82 2.84 -9.50
CA ASP A 3 5.89 1.90 -9.79
C ASP A 3 6.04 0.90 -8.63
N PRO A 4 5.93 -0.42 -8.88
CA PRO A 4 6.05 -1.45 -7.84
C PRO A 4 7.42 -1.43 -7.15
N VAL A 5 8.45 -0.94 -7.85
CA VAL A 5 9.81 -0.78 -7.31
C VAL A 5 9.83 0.19 -6.12
N GLY A 6 9.08 1.29 -6.19
CA GLY A 6 8.99 2.27 -5.10
C GLY A 6 8.36 1.66 -3.84
N ALA A 7 7.30 0.87 -4.03
CA ALA A 7 6.65 0.17 -2.92
C ALA A 7 7.59 -0.84 -2.23
N ILE A 8 8.36 -1.62 -3.00
CA ILE A 8 9.34 -2.57 -2.43
C ILE A 8 10.44 -1.84 -1.67
N PHE A 9 10.92 -0.70 -2.20
CA PHE A 9 11.96 0.08 -1.53
C PHE A 9 11.47 0.66 -0.20
N THR A 10 10.26 1.23 -0.17
CA THR A 10 9.65 1.71 1.08
C THR A 10 9.46 0.59 2.10
N LEU A 11 9.01 -0.59 1.64
CA LEU A 11 8.82 -1.75 2.51
C LEU A 11 10.16 -2.22 3.12
N LEU A 12 11.20 -2.38 2.30
CA LEU A 12 12.54 -2.76 2.77
C LEU A 12 13.09 -1.78 3.81
N VAL A 13 12.88 -0.48 3.61
CA VAL A 13 13.30 0.56 4.57
C VAL A 13 12.49 0.46 5.87
N PHE A 14 11.17 0.24 5.78
CA PHE A 14 10.33 0.06 6.95
C PHE A 14 10.78 -1.15 7.79
N GLU A 15 11.00 -2.30 7.15
CA GLU A 15 11.46 -3.51 7.83
C GLU A 15 12.84 -3.34 8.46
N PHE A 16 13.75 -2.63 7.78
CA PHE A 16 15.03 -2.26 8.36
C PHE A 16 14.89 -1.43 9.64
N ILE A 17 13.96 -0.48 9.69
CA ILE A 17 13.70 0.34 10.89
C ILE A 17 13.15 -0.54 12.01
N VAL A 18 12.16 -1.40 11.74
CA VAL A 18 11.54 -2.28 12.74
C VAL A 18 12.56 -3.26 13.32
N LEU A 19 13.36 -3.92 12.48
CA LEU A 19 14.39 -4.86 12.94
C LEU A 19 15.51 -4.16 13.71
N LYS A 20 15.85 -2.92 13.37
CA LYS A 20 16.81 -2.10 14.12
C LYS A 20 16.32 -1.77 15.52
N GLN A 21 15.01 -1.58 15.72
CA GLN A 21 14.46 -1.32 17.06
C GLN A 21 14.54 -2.54 17.99
N HIS A 22 14.55 -3.75 17.43
CA HIS A 22 14.55 -5.01 18.19
C HIS A 22 15.93 -5.67 18.34
N SER A 23 16.94 -5.27 17.57
CA SER A 23 18.25 -5.93 17.57
C SER A 23 19.42 -4.97 17.77
N GLU A 24 20.21 -5.21 18.83
CA GLU A 24 21.41 -4.45 19.20
C GLU A 24 22.63 -4.74 18.30
N SER A 25 22.60 -5.85 17.54
CA SER A 25 23.73 -6.31 16.73
C SER A 25 23.45 -6.22 15.23
N TYR A 26 24.30 -5.47 14.52
CA TYR A 26 24.23 -5.29 13.07
C TYR A 26 24.26 -6.61 12.29
N THR A 27 25.00 -7.61 12.76
CA THR A 27 25.13 -8.91 12.07
C THR A 27 23.81 -9.69 12.07
N HIS A 28 23.07 -9.64 13.18
CA HIS A 28 21.79 -10.33 13.30
C HIS A 28 20.72 -9.66 12.41
N LEU A 29 20.77 -8.33 12.31
CA LEU A 29 19.85 -7.53 11.49
C LEU A 29 19.99 -7.87 10.00
N PHE A 30 21.23 -7.89 9.47
CA PHE A 30 21.50 -8.28 8.08
C PHE A 30 21.13 -9.73 7.78
N TRP A 31 21.34 -10.65 8.74
CA TRP A 31 20.97 -12.05 8.59
C TRP A 31 19.46 -12.24 8.49
N THR A 32 18.69 -11.63 9.39
CA THR A 32 17.22 -11.71 9.38
C THR A 32 16.63 -11.09 8.12
N LEU A 33 17.08 -9.89 7.71
CA LEU A 33 16.65 -9.25 6.46
C LEU A 33 16.99 -10.08 5.22
N GLY A 34 18.18 -10.68 5.20
CA GLY A 34 18.59 -11.55 4.10
C GLY A 34 17.67 -12.75 3.96
N ILE A 35 17.29 -13.36 5.09
CA ILE A 35 16.35 -14.49 5.13
C ILE A 35 14.94 -14.07 4.70
N THR A 36 14.42 -12.92 5.16
CA THR A 36 13.06 -12.47 4.79
C THR A 36 12.95 -12.24 3.29
N VAL A 37 13.96 -11.59 2.69
CA VAL A 37 14.05 -11.37 1.24
C VAL A 37 14.21 -12.69 0.48
N ALA A 38 15.09 -13.58 0.94
CA ALA A 38 15.33 -14.87 0.28
C ALA A 38 14.08 -15.75 0.29
N VAL A 39 13.38 -15.83 1.42
CA VAL A 39 12.11 -16.55 1.56
C VAL A 39 11.06 -15.94 0.64
N GLY A 40 10.93 -14.62 0.62
CA GLY A 40 9.94 -13.96 -0.24
C GLY A 40 10.18 -14.18 -1.74
N LEU A 41 11.45 -14.13 -2.17
CA LEU A 41 11.83 -14.46 -3.54
C LEU A 41 11.60 -15.95 -3.87
N ALA A 42 11.99 -16.86 -2.98
CA ALA A 42 11.85 -18.30 -3.20
C ALA A 42 10.37 -18.71 -3.30
N ILE A 43 9.53 -18.25 -2.37
CA ILE A 43 8.09 -18.53 -2.36
C ILE A 43 7.42 -17.86 -3.56
N GLY A 44 7.75 -16.60 -3.84
CA GLY A 44 7.18 -15.85 -4.97
C GLY A 44 7.50 -16.50 -6.32
N ALA A 45 8.74 -16.96 -6.52
CA ALA A 45 9.15 -17.68 -7.72
C ALA A 45 8.49 -19.07 -7.80
N LEU A 46 8.40 -19.80 -6.68
CA LEU A 46 7.77 -21.12 -6.63
C LEU A 46 6.28 -21.05 -7.02
N PHE A 47 5.51 -20.16 -6.39
CA PHE A 47 4.09 -19.99 -6.70
C PHE A 47 3.88 -19.36 -8.07
N GLY A 48 4.73 -18.42 -8.50
CA GLY A 48 4.68 -17.84 -9.84
C GLY A 48 4.92 -18.86 -10.95
N TYR A 49 5.89 -19.76 -10.75
CA TYR A 49 6.14 -20.89 -11.65
C TYR A 49 5.00 -21.90 -11.65
N LEU A 50 4.49 -22.28 -10.46
CA LEU A 50 3.38 -23.22 -10.32
C LEU A 50 2.10 -22.69 -11.01
N LEU A 51 1.82 -21.40 -10.82
CA LEU A 51 0.70 -20.71 -11.45
C LEU A 51 0.89 -20.60 -12.97
N GLY A 52 2.10 -20.27 -13.45
CA GLY A 52 2.44 -20.27 -14.86
C GLY A 52 2.26 -21.64 -15.52
N LEU A 53 2.67 -22.71 -14.83
CA LEU A 53 2.47 -24.09 -15.30
C LEU A 53 0.97 -24.46 -15.32
N ALA A 54 0.22 -24.12 -14.27
CA ALA A 54 -1.22 -24.36 -14.20
C ALA A 54 -1.99 -23.62 -15.31
N LEU A 55 -1.54 -22.41 -15.67
CA LEU A 55 -2.06 -21.63 -16.77
C LEU A 55 -1.80 -22.31 -18.13
N ARG A 56 -0.58 -22.80 -18.33
CA ARG A 56 -0.12 -23.40 -19.59
C ARG A 56 -0.72 -24.79 -19.85
N ARG A 57 -1.09 -25.52 -18.79
CA ARG A 57 -1.67 -26.86 -18.90
C ARG A 57 -3.14 -26.90 -19.30
N VAL A 58 -3.78 -25.74 -19.55
CA VAL A 58 -5.21 -25.60 -19.88
C VAL A 58 -6.13 -26.28 -18.84
N TRP A 59 -5.69 -26.37 -17.58
CA TRP A 59 -6.53 -26.92 -16.50
C TRP A 59 -7.68 -25.98 -16.13
N LEU A 60 -7.55 -24.68 -16.46
CA LEU A 60 -8.50 -23.66 -16.07
C LEU A 60 -9.11 -22.94 -17.28
N PRO A 61 -10.44 -22.99 -17.45
CA PRO A 61 -11.18 -22.13 -18.36
C PRO A 61 -10.94 -20.65 -18.05
N ARG A 62 -10.95 -19.80 -19.08
CA ARG A 62 -10.59 -18.37 -19.02
C ARG A 62 -11.37 -17.56 -17.97
N TYR A 63 -12.57 -18.00 -17.60
CA TYR A 63 -13.41 -17.34 -16.58
C TYR A 63 -12.88 -17.49 -15.14
N LEU A 64 -12.24 -18.61 -14.80
CA LEU A 64 -11.68 -18.86 -13.46
C LEU A 64 -10.25 -18.36 -13.31
N GLN A 65 -9.56 -18.04 -14.42
CA GLN A 65 -8.15 -17.68 -14.34
C GLN A 65 -7.90 -16.47 -13.44
N ASN A 66 -8.70 -15.42 -13.57
CA ASN A 66 -8.52 -14.22 -12.75
C ASN A 66 -8.77 -14.52 -11.25
N LEU A 67 -9.78 -15.33 -10.95
CA LEU A 67 -10.10 -15.75 -9.58
C LEU A 67 -9.00 -16.68 -9.02
N ALA A 68 -8.49 -17.60 -9.83
CA ALA A 68 -7.43 -18.52 -9.46
C ALA A 68 -6.10 -17.81 -9.23
N VAL A 69 -5.74 -16.83 -10.07
CA VAL A 69 -4.57 -15.97 -9.88
C VAL A 69 -4.68 -15.22 -8.55
N LEU A 70 -5.82 -14.60 -8.26
CA LEU A 70 -6.07 -13.91 -6.99
C LEU A 70 -6.01 -14.87 -5.79
N ALA A 71 -6.66 -16.02 -5.86
CA ALA A 71 -6.66 -17.02 -4.80
C ALA A 71 -5.22 -17.53 -4.52
N ILE A 72 -4.42 -17.73 -5.57
CA ILE A 72 -3.02 -18.15 -5.44
C ILE A 72 -2.15 -17.00 -4.91
N MET A 73 -2.38 -15.74 -5.30
CA MET A 73 -1.68 -14.59 -4.68
C MET A 73 -1.93 -14.56 -3.17
N LEU A 74 -3.19 -14.71 -2.75
CA LEU A 74 -3.57 -14.70 -1.33
C LEU A 74 -2.99 -15.89 -0.58
N THR A 75 -2.98 -17.07 -1.20
CA THR A 75 -2.38 -18.27 -0.61
C THR A 75 -0.87 -18.12 -0.45
N ALA A 76 -0.17 -17.62 -1.48
CA ALA A 76 1.27 -17.37 -1.43
C ALA A 76 1.63 -16.31 -0.38
N PHE A 77 0.84 -15.23 -0.28
CA PHE A 77 0.97 -14.22 0.77
C PHE A 77 0.86 -14.86 2.17
N GLY A 78 -0.19 -15.65 2.42
CA GLY A 78 -0.42 -16.28 3.72
C GLY A 78 0.68 -17.27 4.11
N VAL A 79 1.15 -18.09 3.17
CA VAL A 79 2.26 -19.03 3.40
C VAL A 79 3.56 -18.29 3.70
N SER A 80 3.87 -17.24 2.93
CA SER A 80 5.08 -16.44 3.14
C SER A 80 5.05 -15.73 4.48
N ASN A 81 3.92 -15.08 4.83
CA ASN A 81 3.78 -14.35 6.07
C ASN A 81 3.79 -15.28 7.31
N ALA A 82 3.42 -16.56 7.16
CA ALA A 82 3.52 -17.53 8.24
C ALA A 82 4.96 -18.03 8.49
N ILE A 83 5.83 -17.98 7.48
CA ILE A 83 7.23 -18.41 7.59
C ILE A 83 8.11 -17.25 8.04
N ALA A 84 7.92 -16.09 7.42
CA ALA A 84 8.62 -14.86 7.75
C ALA A 84 7.58 -13.74 7.76
N ASP A 85 7.33 -13.20 8.96
CA ASP A 85 6.50 -12.02 9.13
C ASP A 85 6.98 -10.92 8.17
N GLU A 86 6.04 -10.16 7.59
CA GLU A 86 6.29 -9.02 6.69
C GLU A 86 6.79 -9.37 5.26
N SER A 87 7.36 -10.56 5.05
CA SER A 87 7.83 -11.03 3.72
C SER A 87 6.72 -11.23 2.68
N GLY A 88 5.45 -11.37 3.12
CA GLY A 88 4.32 -11.69 2.25
C GLY A 88 4.07 -10.68 1.14
N LEU A 89 4.26 -9.38 1.41
CA LEU A 89 4.07 -8.33 0.39
C LEU A 89 5.15 -8.40 -0.71
N LEU A 90 6.38 -8.75 -0.34
CA LEU A 90 7.49 -8.95 -1.29
C LEU A 90 7.18 -10.14 -2.20
N THR A 91 6.70 -11.25 -1.63
CA THR A 91 6.28 -12.46 -2.35
C THR A 91 5.24 -12.18 -3.44
N VAL A 92 4.17 -11.46 -3.09
CA VAL A 92 3.08 -11.11 -4.03
C VAL A 92 3.62 -10.26 -5.18
N THR A 93 4.53 -9.34 -4.90
CA THR A 93 5.09 -8.44 -5.92
C THR A 93 6.00 -9.19 -6.90
N VAL A 94 6.90 -10.03 -6.40
CA VAL A 94 7.78 -10.88 -7.23
C VAL A 94 6.94 -11.81 -8.11
N MET A 95 5.92 -12.44 -7.52
CA MET A 95 5.00 -13.30 -8.25
C MET A 95 4.22 -12.54 -9.34
N GLY A 96 3.76 -11.32 -9.04
CA GLY A 96 3.07 -10.45 -9.99
C GLY A 96 3.94 -10.03 -11.17
N ILE A 97 5.21 -9.64 -10.91
CA ILE A 97 6.19 -9.33 -11.96
C ILE A 97 6.45 -10.56 -12.84
N TRP A 98 6.57 -11.75 -12.23
CA TRP A 98 6.74 -13.00 -12.97
C TRP A 98 5.56 -13.30 -13.89
N LEU A 99 4.33 -13.14 -13.40
CA LEU A 99 3.12 -13.35 -14.18
C LEU A 99 2.95 -12.32 -15.30
N ALA A 100 3.25 -11.05 -15.05
CA ALA A 100 3.18 -9.99 -16.06
C ALA A 100 4.13 -10.25 -17.23
N ASN A 101 5.22 -10.97 -16.98
CA ASN A 101 6.17 -11.39 -18.02
C ASN A 101 5.70 -12.61 -18.84
N MET A 102 4.64 -13.34 -18.41
CA MET A 102 4.07 -14.46 -19.15
C MET A 102 2.89 -14.01 -20.03
N ARG A 103 3.18 -13.65 -21.28
CA ARG A 103 2.20 -13.26 -22.31
C ARG A 103 1.79 -14.47 -23.15
N ASP A 104 0.87 -15.31 -22.67
CA ASP A 104 0.19 -16.25 -23.58
C ASP A 104 -1.04 -16.94 -22.95
N VAL A 105 -2.24 -16.33 -23.02
CA VAL A 105 -3.51 -17.10 -23.14
C VAL A 105 -4.66 -16.25 -23.71
N ASP A 106 -5.20 -16.68 -24.86
CA ASP A 106 -6.34 -16.11 -25.60
C ASP A 106 -7.68 -16.13 -24.85
N THR A 107 -8.44 -15.03 -24.97
CA THR A 107 -9.70 -14.74 -24.28
C THR A 107 -10.82 -14.41 -25.28
N SER A 108 -11.71 -15.36 -25.58
CA SER A 108 -12.81 -15.10 -26.51
C SER A 108 -14.21 -15.50 -26.08
N ASP A 109 -14.47 -16.19 -24.97
CA ASP A 109 -15.85 -16.41 -24.53
C ASP A 109 -15.98 -16.52 -23.00
N ILE A 110 -17.14 -16.12 -22.46
CA ILE A 110 -17.59 -16.19 -21.05
C ILE A 110 -17.48 -14.85 -20.28
N LEU A 111 -18.24 -13.84 -20.73
CA LEU A 111 -18.32 -12.50 -20.13
C LEU A 111 -19.48 -12.28 -19.14
N ALA A 112 -20.36 -13.27 -18.89
CA ALA A 112 -21.61 -13.05 -18.14
C ALA A 112 -21.61 -13.46 -16.66
N PHE A 113 -20.54 -14.07 -16.13
CA PHE A 113 -20.50 -14.60 -14.74
C PHE A 113 -19.41 -13.98 -13.85
N LYS A 114 -18.66 -13.01 -14.39
CA LYS A 114 -17.50 -12.37 -13.74
C LYS A 114 -17.88 -11.12 -12.94
N GLU A 115 -19.00 -10.49 -13.27
CA GLU A 115 -19.43 -9.21 -12.72
C GLU A 115 -19.98 -9.36 -11.28
N GLU A 116 -20.73 -10.44 -10.99
CA GLU A 116 -21.22 -10.73 -9.64
C GLU A 116 -20.10 -11.06 -8.64
N LEU A 117 -19.11 -11.87 -9.03
CA LEU A 117 -18.02 -12.27 -8.14
C LEU A 117 -17.09 -11.09 -7.77
N SER A 118 -16.79 -10.21 -8.73
CA SER A 118 -16.01 -9.00 -8.44
C SER A 118 -16.77 -8.03 -7.53
N ALA A 119 -18.09 -7.92 -7.68
CA ALA A 119 -18.92 -7.10 -6.80
C ALA A 119 -18.92 -7.61 -5.35
N ILE A 120 -19.01 -8.93 -5.16
CA ILE A 120 -18.94 -9.55 -3.82
C ILE A 120 -17.56 -9.34 -3.19
N LEU A 121 -16.47 -9.49 -3.96
CA LEU A 121 -15.11 -9.33 -3.45
C LEU A 121 -14.81 -7.90 -3.00
N ILE A 122 -15.23 -6.90 -3.78
CA ILE A 122 -15.05 -5.48 -3.45
C ILE A 122 -15.89 -5.12 -2.21
N SER A 123 -17.12 -5.61 -2.12
CA SER A 123 -17.99 -5.43 -0.96
C SER A 123 -17.36 -6.03 0.31
N ALA A 124 -16.87 -7.27 0.24
CA ALA A 124 -16.21 -7.93 1.36
C ALA A 124 -14.93 -7.20 1.81
N LEU A 125 -14.12 -6.71 0.87
CA LEU A 125 -12.93 -5.91 1.19
C LEU A 125 -13.30 -4.62 1.93
N PHE A 126 -14.39 -3.96 1.53
CA PHE A 126 -14.86 -2.74 2.19
C PHE A 126 -15.33 -3.02 3.63
N ILE A 127 -16.02 -4.14 3.85
CA ILE A 127 -16.43 -4.61 5.19
C ILE A 127 -15.20 -4.89 6.07
N ILE A 128 -14.20 -5.59 5.54
CA ILE A 128 -12.96 -5.90 6.26
C ILE A 128 -12.19 -4.62 6.59
N LEU A 129 -12.15 -3.63 5.68
CA LEU A 129 -11.50 -2.35 5.91
C LEU A 129 -12.19 -1.56 7.03
N ALA A 130 -13.52 -1.54 7.04
CA ALA A 130 -14.29 -0.94 8.13
C ALA A 130 -14.02 -1.64 9.47
N ALA A 131 -13.87 -2.98 9.48
CA ALA A 131 -13.54 -3.75 10.68
C ALA A 131 -12.09 -3.52 11.16
N ARG A 132 -11.16 -3.18 10.26
CA ARG A 132 -9.76 -2.85 10.57
C ARG A 132 -9.58 -1.41 11.08
N LEU A 133 -10.59 -0.54 10.94
CA LEU A 133 -10.54 0.83 11.45
C LEU A 133 -10.74 0.84 12.97
N ASP A 134 -9.71 1.27 13.69
CA ASP A 134 -9.75 1.42 15.13
C ASP A 134 -10.54 2.69 15.53
N ILE A 135 -11.68 2.48 16.18
CA ILE A 135 -12.60 3.56 16.57
C ILE A 135 -11.99 4.47 17.66
N HIS A 136 -11.08 3.95 18.48
CA HIS A 136 -10.43 4.73 19.54
C HIS A 136 -9.40 5.70 18.97
N ALA A 137 -8.62 5.28 17.97
CA ALA A 137 -7.73 6.17 17.22
C ALA A 137 -8.51 7.26 16.46
N LEU A 138 -9.63 6.88 15.84
CA LEU A 138 -10.56 7.82 15.19
C LEU A 138 -11.17 8.83 16.16
N TRP A 139 -11.50 8.44 17.39
CA TRP A 139 -12.00 9.37 18.40
C TRP A 139 -10.94 10.36 18.87
N ASN A 140 -9.71 9.89 19.11
CA ASN A 140 -8.61 10.74 19.57
C ASN A 140 -8.14 11.74 18.49
N MET A 141 -8.21 11.38 17.21
CA MET A 141 -7.86 12.26 16.09
C MET A 141 -9.05 13.05 15.52
N GLY A 142 -10.26 12.51 15.59
CA GLY A 142 -11.47 13.08 14.99
C GLY A 142 -11.93 14.37 15.68
N TRP A 143 -11.86 14.42 17.01
CA TRP A 143 -12.22 15.63 17.76
C TRP A 143 -11.30 16.84 17.45
N PRO A 144 -9.95 16.72 17.41
CA PRO A 144 -9.09 17.83 17.02
C PRO A 144 -9.18 18.21 15.53
N LEU A 145 -9.44 17.27 14.62
CA LEU A 145 -9.63 17.55 13.18
C LEU A 145 -10.95 18.29 12.91
N LEU A 146 -12.05 17.84 13.52
CA LEU A 146 -13.34 18.52 13.44
C LEU A 146 -13.28 19.89 14.14
N ALA A 147 -12.62 19.99 15.30
CA ALA A 147 -12.43 21.26 15.99
C ALA A 147 -11.56 22.24 15.18
N CYS A 148 -10.51 21.76 14.50
CA CYS A 148 -9.75 22.60 13.56
C CYS A 148 -10.64 23.02 12.39
N CYS A 149 -11.24 22.10 11.66
CA CYS A 149 -12.06 22.43 10.48
C CYS A 149 -13.22 23.39 10.85
N TRP A 150 -13.88 23.16 11.98
CA TRP A 150 -14.91 24.03 12.53
C TRP A 150 -14.36 25.42 12.93
N ARG A 151 -13.19 25.47 13.59
CA ARG A 151 -12.53 26.74 13.97
C ARG A 151 -12.07 27.53 12.76
N TYR A 152 -11.52 26.87 11.74
CA TYR A 152 -11.08 27.49 10.48
C TYR A 152 -12.27 27.97 9.64
N SER A 153 -13.39 27.24 9.62
CA SER A 153 -14.61 27.65 8.93
C SER A 153 -15.32 28.86 9.57
N LEU A 154 -15.14 29.09 10.89
CA LEU A 154 -15.75 30.23 11.59
C LEU A 154 -14.86 31.49 11.67
N SER A 155 -13.58 31.44 11.28
CA SER A 155 -12.68 32.60 11.41
C SER A 155 -11.62 32.66 10.30
N PRO A 156 -12.00 33.03 9.06
CA PRO A 156 -11.07 33.14 7.92
C PRO A 156 -9.95 34.18 8.11
N GLY A 157 -10.10 35.14 9.05
CA GLY A 157 -9.18 36.28 9.21
C GLY A 157 -8.01 36.11 10.21
N ARG A 158 -7.86 34.98 10.92
CA ARG A 158 -6.85 34.83 12.01
C ARG A 158 -5.74 33.82 11.76
N CYS A 159 -5.74 33.12 10.63
CA CYS A 159 -4.77 32.05 10.33
C CYS A 159 -3.35 32.55 10.06
N ALA A 160 -3.18 33.82 9.69
CA ALA A 160 -1.88 34.36 9.31
C ALA A 160 -0.95 34.70 10.49
N LEU A 161 -1.47 34.89 11.72
CA LEU A 161 -0.67 35.46 12.82
C LEU A 161 -0.08 34.43 13.82
N ARG A 162 -0.29 33.11 13.64
CA ARG A 162 0.15 32.10 14.61
C ARG A 162 1.08 31.02 14.04
N CYS A 163 1.98 31.39 13.14
CA CYS A 163 3.15 30.56 12.81
C CYS A 163 4.37 31.06 13.60
N ARG A 164 4.56 30.53 14.83
CA ARG A 164 5.85 30.65 15.53
C ARG A 164 6.63 29.36 15.26
N PRO A 165 7.78 29.40 14.57
CA PRO A 165 8.52 28.19 14.23
C PRO A 165 9.27 27.71 15.49
N GLY A 166 9.11 26.44 15.85
CA GLY A 166 10.05 25.77 16.76
C GLY A 166 9.49 25.04 17.99
N VAL A 167 8.18 24.98 18.24
CA VAL A 167 7.65 24.28 19.45
C VAL A 167 6.47 23.33 19.18
N LEU A 168 5.89 23.28 17.97
CA LEU A 168 4.80 22.33 17.67
C LEU A 168 5.29 21.15 16.83
N PRO A 169 4.92 19.89 17.17
CA PRO A 169 5.25 18.72 16.35
C PRO A 169 4.67 18.89 14.94
N CYS A 170 5.35 18.30 13.94
CA CYS A 170 5.15 18.46 12.49
C CYS A 170 3.72 18.32 11.94
N ILE A 171 2.74 17.93 12.75
CA ILE A 171 1.31 17.86 12.40
C ILE A 171 0.72 19.24 12.07
N GLY A 172 1.25 20.33 12.66
CA GLY A 172 0.74 21.69 12.43
C GLY A 172 1.13 22.34 11.09
N ALA A 173 2.24 21.91 10.47
CA ALA A 173 2.75 22.57 9.25
C ALA A 173 1.92 22.21 8.00
N ILE A 174 1.40 20.98 7.93
CA ILE A 174 0.61 20.48 6.79
C ILE A 174 -0.76 21.19 6.72
N ALA A 175 -1.35 21.48 7.89
CA ALA A 175 -2.64 22.18 7.98
C ALA A 175 -2.58 23.64 7.46
N CYS A 176 -1.43 24.30 7.59
CA CYS A 176 -1.28 25.69 7.12
C CYS A 176 -1.12 25.77 5.59
N CYS A 177 -0.64 24.70 4.94
CA CYS A 177 -0.46 24.65 3.49
C CYS A 177 -1.77 24.31 2.74
N CYS A 178 -2.65 23.49 3.33
CA CYS A 178 -3.92 23.09 2.71
C CYS A 178 -5.01 24.18 2.73
N ALA A 179 -4.89 25.22 3.56
CA ALA A 179 -5.88 26.30 3.62
C ALA A 179 -5.69 27.39 2.53
N GLY A 180 -4.69 27.24 1.65
CA GLY A 180 -4.40 28.13 0.53
C GLY A 180 -5.11 27.77 -0.77
N SER A 181 -6.45 27.87 -0.78
CA SER A 181 -7.32 28.20 -1.93
C SER A 181 -7.49 27.21 -3.13
N PRO A 182 -8.72 26.78 -3.46
CA PRO A 182 -9.03 25.97 -4.66
C PRO A 182 -9.19 26.79 -5.96
N HIS A 183 -8.69 28.03 -6.04
CA HIS A 183 -8.97 28.95 -7.16
C HIS A 183 -7.76 29.58 -7.88
N ALA A 184 -6.53 29.10 -7.68
CA ALA A 184 -5.35 29.65 -8.36
C ALA A 184 -4.89 28.80 -9.57
N ALA A 185 -5.78 28.62 -10.55
CA ALA A 185 -5.36 28.30 -11.91
C ALA A 185 -4.87 29.61 -12.57
N SER A 186 -3.65 29.60 -13.13
CA SER A 186 -2.94 30.69 -13.84
C SER A 186 -2.07 31.67 -13.01
N SER A 187 -0.83 31.29 -12.69
CA SER A 187 0.35 32.21 -12.72
C SER A 187 1.67 31.47 -12.41
N PRO A 188 2.75 31.61 -13.22
CA PRO A 188 3.95 30.79 -13.14
C PRO A 188 5.12 31.39 -12.33
N GLN A 189 4.89 32.23 -11.32
CA GLN A 189 5.97 32.99 -10.65
C GLN A 189 6.11 32.84 -9.12
N ARG A 190 5.54 31.80 -8.51
CA ARG A 190 5.65 31.57 -7.05
C ARG A 190 6.53 30.38 -6.62
N SER A 191 7.36 29.86 -7.53
CA SER A 191 8.27 28.73 -7.26
C SER A 191 9.59 29.13 -6.55
N ALA A 192 9.95 30.42 -6.49
CA ALA A 192 11.31 30.83 -6.12
C ALA A 192 11.53 31.28 -4.66
N ARG A 193 10.61 31.02 -3.72
CA ARG A 193 10.73 31.56 -2.35
C ARG A 193 10.44 30.55 -1.24
N CYS A 194 10.92 29.32 -1.42
CA CYS A 194 10.98 28.27 -0.38
C CYS A 194 12.34 27.57 -0.41
N SER A 195 13.42 28.37 -0.35
CA SER A 195 14.78 27.90 -0.12
C SER A 195 15.55 28.99 0.65
N LEU A 196 15.17 29.18 1.92
CA LEU A 196 16.00 29.74 2.99
C LEU A 196 15.25 29.66 4.32
#